data_AF-A0A6L5YYM8-F1
#
_entry.id   AF-A0A6L5YYM8-F1
#
_cell.length_a   1.000
_cell.length_b   1.000
_cell.length_c   1.000
_cell.angle_alpha   90.00
_cell.angle_beta   90.00
_cell.angle_gamma   90.00
#
_symmetry.space_group_name_H-M   'P 1'
#
loop_
_entity.id
_entity.type
_entity.pdbx_description
1 polymer ?
#
loop_
_entity_poly.entity_id
_entity_poly.type
_entity_poly.pdbx_seq_one_letter_code
_entity_poly.pdbx_strand_id
1 'polypeptide(L)'
;MIDLTQTLDRPTPPEDLTPALAALWWLRKGDFEMGAEWDRAHEIAQKHEGEQVFDAIHALAHRIEGDEANAKYWYRRAETAPGASYEGEWQALVARITD
;
A
#
# COMPACT_ATOMS: atom_id res chain seq x y z
N MET A 1 5.44 -17.08 2.75
CA MET A 1 4.87 -15.73 2.89
C MET A 1 5.84 -14.89 3.69
N ILE A 2 6.22 -13.73 3.15
CA ILE A 2 6.96 -12.73 3.91
C ILE A 2 6.01 -12.09 4.92
N ASP A 3 6.44 -12.02 6.18
CA ASP A 3 5.68 -11.31 7.21
C ASP A 3 6.29 -9.93 7.42
N LEU A 4 5.69 -8.92 6.78
CA LEU A 4 6.15 -7.53 6.86
C LEU A 4 6.08 -6.98 8.29
N THR A 5 5.23 -7.56 9.15
CA THR A 5 5.01 -7.04 10.51
C THR A 5 6.21 -7.25 11.43
N GLN A 6 7.06 -8.23 11.14
CA GLN A 6 8.23 -8.57 11.97
C GLN A 6 9.32 -7.51 12.00
N THR A 7 9.27 -6.54 11.09
CA THR A 7 10.35 -5.56 10.93
C THR A 7 9.87 -4.11 11.08
N LEU A 8 8.63 -3.87 11.51
CA LEU A 8 8.06 -2.53 11.62
C LEU A 8 8.74 -1.63 12.67
N ASP A 9 9.52 -2.22 13.58
CA ASP A 9 10.38 -1.53 14.54
C ASP A 9 11.60 -0.86 13.87
N ARG A 10 11.97 -1.30 12.66
CA ARG A 10 13.06 -0.70 11.89
C ARG A 10 12.69 0.69 11.38
N PRO A 11 13.68 1.58 11.17
CA PRO A 11 13.43 2.91 10.63
C PRO A 11 13.03 2.90 9.15
N THR A 12 13.40 1.85 8.41
CA THR A 12 13.14 1.67 6.97
C THR A 12 12.82 0.21 6.65
N PRO A 13 12.12 -0.07 5.54
CA PRO A 13 11.87 -1.45 5.11
C PRO A 13 13.20 -2.19 4.85
N PRO A 14 13.22 -3.53 4.97
CA PRO A 14 14.33 -4.35 4.50
C PRO A 14 14.69 -4.06 3.02
N GLU A 15 15.99 -4.02 2.71
CA GLU A 15 16.49 -3.64 1.38
C GLU A 15 16.15 -4.68 0.28
N ASP A 16 15.81 -5.90 0.67
CA ASP A 16 15.42 -6.99 -0.22
C ASP A 16 13.92 -6.98 -0.57
N LEU A 17 13.13 -6.07 -0.01
CA LEU A 17 11.74 -5.88 -0.43
C LEU A 17 11.66 -5.30 -1.84
N THR A 18 10.72 -5.83 -2.63
CA THR A 18 10.32 -5.17 -3.88
C THR A 18 9.70 -3.80 -3.55
N PRO A 19 9.69 -2.84 -4.51
CA PRO A 19 9.09 -1.52 -4.25
C PRO A 19 7.63 -1.61 -3.79
N ALA A 20 6.83 -2.53 -4.34
CA ALA A 20 5.44 -2.73 -3.92
C ALA A 20 5.34 -3.22 -2.45
N LEU A 21 6.18 -4.18 -2.03
CA LEU A 21 6.22 -4.64 -0.64
C LEU A 21 6.74 -3.55 0.31
N ALA A 22 7.69 -2.72 -0.15
CA ALA A 22 8.18 -1.57 0.62
C ALA A 22 7.08 -0.52 0.84
N ALA A 23 6.26 -0.21 -0.18
CA ALA A 23 5.12 0.69 -0.04
C ALA A 23 4.08 0.15 0.97
N LEU A 24 3.74 -1.13 0.88
CA LEU A 24 2.83 -1.79 1.82
C LEU A 24 3.41 -1.82 3.25
N TRP A 25 4.72 -2.05 3.41
CA TRP A 25 5.38 -1.99 4.70
C TRP A 25 5.24 -0.59 5.34
N TRP A 26 5.40 0.47 4.54
CA TRP A 26 5.22 1.84 5.01
C TRP A 26 3.79 2.11 5.47
N LEU A 27 2.77 1.74 4.68
CA LEU A 27 1.37 1.88 5.10
C LEU A 27 1.09 1.19 6.43
N ARG A 28 1.63 -0.03 6.62
CA ARG A 28 1.43 -0.77 7.87
C ARG A 28 2.19 -0.16 9.04
N LYS A 29 3.41 0.35 8.83
CA LYS A 29 4.21 1.03 9.86
C LYS A 29 3.53 2.29 10.36
N GLY A 30 2.91 3.04 9.47
CA GLY A 30 2.11 4.22 9.81
C GLY A 30 0.75 3.89 10.42
N ASP A 31 0.47 2.60 10.69
CA ASP A 31 -0.82 2.11 11.18
C ASP A 31 -2.03 2.54 10.33
N PHE A 32 -1.80 2.70 9.02
CA PHE A 32 -2.78 3.20 8.07
C PHE A 32 -3.32 4.61 8.41
N GLU A 33 -2.49 5.46 8.98
CA GLU A 33 -2.77 6.87 9.22
C GLU A 33 -1.97 7.77 8.27
N MET A 34 -2.50 8.96 7.99
CA MET A 34 -1.77 10.01 7.27
C MET A 34 -0.52 10.44 8.06
N GLY A 35 0.60 10.61 7.36
CA GLY A 35 1.88 10.98 7.97
C GLY A 35 3.06 10.61 7.08
N ALA A 36 4.27 10.67 7.64
CA ALA A 36 5.51 10.45 6.88
C ALA A 36 5.60 9.03 6.26
N GLU A 37 5.06 8.03 6.96
CA GLU A 37 4.95 6.67 6.46
C GLU A 37 3.99 6.58 5.27
N TRP A 38 2.82 7.22 5.36
CA TRP A 38 1.88 7.30 4.25
C TRP A 38 2.48 8.03 3.04
N ASP A 39 3.16 9.16 3.25
CA ASP A 39 3.80 9.94 2.19
C ASP A 39 4.79 9.07 1.41
N ARG A 40 5.61 8.29 2.12
CA ARG A 40 6.58 7.37 1.50
C ARG A 40 5.90 6.27 0.69
N ALA A 41 4.81 5.69 1.20
CA ALA A 41 4.06 4.68 0.46
C ALA A 41 3.43 5.27 -0.81
N HIS A 42 2.81 6.44 -0.68
CA HIS A 42 2.20 7.17 -1.77
C HIS A 42 3.23 7.55 -2.84
N GLU A 43 4.40 8.07 -2.46
CA GLU A 43 5.49 8.38 -3.40
C GLU A 43 5.99 7.15 -4.17
N ILE A 44 6.08 5.99 -3.52
CA ILE A 44 6.47 4.75 -4.19
C ILE A 44 5.39 4.35 -5.19
N ALA A 45 4.12 4.36 -4.79
CA ALA A 45 3.00 4.05 -5.71
C ALA A 45 2.99 5.01 -6.92
N GLN A 46 3.13 6.31 -6.67
CA GLN A 46 3.13 7.36 -7.68
C GLN A 46 4.26 7.18 -8.72
N LYS A 47 5.44 6.68 -8.32
CA LYS A 47 6.55 6.43 -9.26
C LYS A 47 6.28 5.27 -10.24
N HIS A 48 5.30 4.43 -9.93
CA HIS A 48 4.97 3.20 -10.65
C HIS A 48 3.51 3.18 -11.17
N GLU A 49 2.88 4.36 -11.28
CA GLU A 49 1.51 4.47 -11.79
C GLU A 49 1.35 3.76 -13.15
N GLY A 50 0.26 3.01 -13.29
CA GLY A 50 -0.04 2.19 -14.49
C GLY A 50 0.38 0.74 -14.38
N GLU A 51 1.19 0.40 -13.38
CA GLU A 51 1.35 -0.97 -12.93
C GLU A 51 0.22 -1.31 -11.96
N GLN A 52 -0.57 -2.34 -12.30
CA GLN A 52 -1.85 -2.63 -11.61
C GLN A 52 -1.71 -2.82 -10.09
N VAL A 53 -0.59 -3.37 -9.62
CA VAL A 53 -0.34 -3.53 -8.17
C VAL A 53 -0.08 -2.19 -7.47
N PHE A 54 0.65 -1.28 -8.12
CA PHE A 54 0.92 0.04 -7.56
C PHE A 54 -0.31 0.93 -7.63
N ASP A 55 -1.11 0.84 -8.69
CA ASP A 55 -2.41 1.52 -8.76
C ASP A 55 -3.34 1.06 -7.61
N ALA A 56 -3.28 -0.22 -7.21
CA ALA A 56 -4.05 -0.72 -6.06
C ALA A 56 -3.53 -0.18 -4.73
N ILE A 57 -2.21 -0.09 -4.56
CA ILE A 57 -1.58 0.53 -3.38
C ILE A 57 -1.92 2.03 -3.33
N HIS A 58 -1.95 2.71 -4.47
CA HIS A 58 -2.35 4.11 -4.60
C HIS A 58 -3.80 4.33 -4.19
N ALA A 59 -4.69 3.40 -4.60
CA ALA A 59 -6.09 3.42 -4.17
C ALA A 59 -6.23 3.29 -2.65
N LEU A 60 -5.50 2.36 -2.03
CA LEU A 60 -5.48 2.20 -0.58
C LEU A 60 -4.94 3.45 0.12
N ALA A 61 -3.90 4.08 -0.42
CA ALA A 61 -3.34 5.32 0.12
C ALA A 61 -4.37 6.47 0.12
N HIS A 62 -5.06 6.71 -0.99
CA HIS A 62 -6.11 7.75 -1.04
C HIS A 62 -7.34 7.40 -0.20
N ARG A 63 -7.62 6.11 -0.01
CA ARG A 63 -8.67 5.67 0.92
C ARG A 63 -8.32 6.01 2.37
N ILE A 64 -7.06 5.82 2.76
CA ILE A 64 -6.51 6.22 4.07
C ILE A 64 -6.58 7.74 4.26
N GLU A 65 -6.25 8.51 3.22
CA GLU A 65 -6.34 9.98 3.20
C GLU A 65 -7.78 10.49 3.37
N GLY A 66 -8.78 9.68 3.00
CA GLY A 66 -10.18 10.06 2.98
C GLY A 66 -10.62 10.74 1.67
N ASP A 67 -9.77 10.77 0.64
CA ASP A 67 -10.15 11.21 -0.70
C ASP A 67 -10.87 10.07 -1.44
N GLU A 68 -12.16 9.91 -1.14
CA GLU A 68 -12.97 8.85 -1.75
C GLU A 68 -13.05 8.94 -3.28
N ALA A 69 -13.05 10.16 -3.83
CA ALA A 69 -13.21 10.36 -5.27
C ALA A 69 -11.96 9.86 -6.01
N ASN A 70 -10.79 10.17 -5.47
CA ASN A 70 -9.52 9.75 -6.02
C ASN A 70 -9.24 8.26 -5.73
N ALA A 71 -9.55 7.77 -4.53
CA ALA A 71 -9.51 6.33 -4.24
C ALA A 71 -10.34 5.52 -5.24
N LYS A 72 -11.58 5.95 -5.54
CA LYS A 72 -12.44 5.32 -6.57
C LYS A 72 -11.82 5.37 -7.97
N TYR A 73 -11.10 6.44 -8.32
CA TYR A 73 -10.37 6.52 -9.58
C TYR A 73 -9.28 5.45 -9.67
N TRP A 74 -8.45 5.33 -8.64
CA TRP A 74 -7.37 4.35 -8.60
C TRP A 74 -7.86 2.91 -8.51
N TYR A 75 -8.91 2.63 -7.74
CA TYR A 75 -9.53 1.29 -7.71
C TYR A 75 -9.97 0.83 -9.10
N ARG A 76 -10.59 1.72 -9.88
CA ARG A 76 -10.98 1.42 -11.27
C ARG A 76 -9.77 1.13 -12.15
N ARG A 77 -8.69 1.89 -12.00
CA ARG A 77 -7.46 1.72 -12.77
C ARG A 77 -6.75 0.41 -12.42
N ALA A 78 -6.76 0.04 -11.15
CA ALA A 78 -6.21 -1.20 -10.62
C ALA A 78 -7.09 -2.44 -10.89
N GLU A 79 -8.27 -2.26 -11.49
CA GLU A 79 -9.28 -3.31 -11.72
C GLU A 79 -9.61 -4.09 -10.43
N THR A 80 -9.68 -3.37 -9.30
CA THR A 80 -9.95 -3.97 -7.98
C THR A 80 -10.97 -3.15 -7.19
N ALA A 81 -11.43 -3.71 -6.08
CA ALA A 81 -12.41 -3.09 -5.21
C ALA A 81 -11.84 -2.90 -3.80
N PRO A 82 -12.29 -1.87 -3.05
CA PRO A 82 -11.88 -1.68 -1.67
C PRO A 82 -12.24 -2.89 -0.80
N GLY A 83 -11.31 -3.28 0.08
CA GLY A 83 -11.55 -4.33 1.07
C GLY A 83 -12.45 -3.87 2.23
N ALA A 84 -12.84 -4.79 3.10
CA ALA A 84 -13.67 -4.49 4.28
C ALA A 84 -12.98 -3.57 5.30
N SER A 85 -11.64 -3.58 5.36
CA SER A 85 -10.82 -2.72 6.22
C SER A 85 -9.48 -2.44 5.53
N TYR A 86 -8.73 -1.43 6.02
CA TYR A 86 -7.39 -1.13 5.50
C TYR A 86 -6.45 -2.32 5.68
N GLU A 87 -6.43 -2.93 6.88
CA GLU A 87 -5.64 -4.13 7.16
C GLU A 87 -6.04 -5.31 6.27
N GLY A 88 -7.34 -5.56 6.06
CA GLY A 88 -7.78 -6.68 5.22
C GLY A 88 -7.41 -6.51 3.74
N GLU A 89 -7.49 -5.28 3.24
CA GLU A 89 -7.05 -4.94 1.88
C GLU A 89 -5.54 -5.04 1.74
N TRP A 90 -4.79 -4.55 2.72
CA TRP A 90 -3.35 -4.66 2.80
C TRP A 90 -2.90 -6.13 2.79
N GLN A 91 -3.52 -7.00 3.60
CA GLN A 91 -3.23 -8.44 3.62
C GLN A 91 -3.46 -9.09 2.25
N ALA A 92 -4.55 -8.73 1.56
CA ALA A 92 -4.84 -9.25 0.23
C ALA A 92 -3.78 -8.81 -0.80
N LEU A 93 -3.30 -7.57 -0.72
CA LEU A 93 -2.23 -7.06 -1.59
C LEU A 93 -0.89 -7.74 -1.31
N VAL A 94 -0.53 -7.93 -0.03
CA VAL A 94 0.70 -8.66 0.34
C VAL A 94 0.65 -10.08 -0.22
N ALA A 95 -0.45 -10.80 -0.01
CA ALA A 95 -0.63 -12.16 -0.52
C ALA A 95 -0.46 -12.22 -2.05
N ARG A 96 -1.15 -11.31 -2.77
CA ARG A 96 -1.10 -11.21 -4.25
C ARG A 96 0.31 -11.02 -4.80
N ILE A 97 1.21 -10.37 -4.06
CA ILE A 97 2.59 -10.09 -4.51
C ILE A 97 3.53 -11.27 -4.21
N THR A 98 3.22 -12.06 -3.19
CA THR A 98 4.13 -13.08 -2.65
C THR A 98 3.78 -14.52 -3.05
N ASP A 99 2.63 -14.71 -3.68
CA ASP A 99 2.22 -15.95 -4.35
C ASP A 99 2.84 -16.06 -5.75
#